data_AF-A0A440B508-F1
#
_entry.id   AF-A0A440B508-F1
#
_cell.length_a   1.000
_cell.length_b   1.000
_cell.length_c   1.000
_cell.angle_alpha   90.00
_cell.angle_beta   90.00
_cell.angle_gamma   90.00
#
_symmetry.space_group_name_H-M   'P 1'
#
loop_
_entity.id
_entity.type
_entity.pdbx_description
1 polymer ?
#
loop_
_entity_poly.entity_id
_entity_poly.type
_entity_poly.pdbx_seq_one_letter_code
_entity_poly.pdbx_strand_id
1 'polypeptide(L)'
;MADLSERLEAARAEVARIEREIAQGPCREYGHQWQSHGGCNAGCSESCGCSVPVNVCAKCGDCDYGDNEEADQVRKHCEATNG
;
A
#
# COMPACT_ATOMS: atom_id res chain seq x y z
N MET A 1 -41.70 -4.68 14.92
CA MET A 1 -40.38 -4.49 15.51
C MET A 1 -39.41 -5.20 14.58
N ALA A 2 -38.63 -4.48 13.78
CA ALA A 2 -37.65 -5.12 12.92
C ALA A 2 -36.72 -5.96 13.81
N ASP A 3 -36.51 -7.21 13.42
CA ASP A 3 -35.68 -8.14 14.17
C ASP A 3 -34.26 -7.55 14.30
N LEU A 4 -33.59 -7.78 15.43
CA LEU A 4 -32.25 -7.23 15.65
C LEU A 4 -31.28 -7.68 14.54
N SER A 5 -31.52 -8.85 13.96
CA SER A 5 -30.82 -9.40 12.79
C SER A 5 -31.00 -8.53 11.54
N GLU A 6 -32.23 -8.08 11.24
CA GLU A 6 -32.50 -7.20 10.09
C GLU A 6 -31.81 -5.83 10.25
N ARG A 7 -31.81 -5.30 11.48
CA ARG A 7 -31.10 -4.05 11.80
C ARG A 7 -29.59 -4.21 11.66
N LEU A 8 -29.04 -5.37 12.05
CA LEU A 8 -27.62 -5.67 11.90
C LEU A 8 -27.23 -5.78 10.43
N GLU A 9 -28.01 -6.48 9.60
CA GLU A 9 -27.75 -6.59 8.17
C GLU A 9 -27.84 -5.24 7.46
N ALA A 10 -28.83 -4.41 7.80
CA ALA A 10 -28.92 -3.04 7.27
C ALA A 10 -27.69 -2.20 7.66
N ALA A 11 -27.21 -2.30 8.90
CA ALA A 11 -26.01 -1.59 9.34
C ALA A 11 -24.74 -2.08 8.61
N ARG A 12 -24.61 -3.40 8.35
CA ARG A 12 -23.50 -3.95 7.56
C ARG A 12 -23.52 -3.47 6.12
N ALA A 13 -24.70 -3.41 5.49
CA ALA A 13 -24.85 -2.88 4.15
C ALA A 13 -24.45 -1.40 4.06
N GLU A 14 -24.80 -0.63 5.07
CA GLU A 14 -24.42 0.78 5.20
C GLU A 14 -22.91 0.95 5.38
N VAL A 15 -22.29 0.18 6.28
CA VAL A 15 -20.83 0.15 6.45
C VAL A 15 -20.14 -0.19 5.14
N ALA A 16 -20.58 -1.23 4.44
CA ALA A 16 -20.01 -1.63 3.15
C ALA A 16 -20.19 -0.56 2.05
N ARG A 17 -21.20 0.32 2.15
CA ARG A 17 -21.33 1.48 1.25
C ARG A 17 -20.29 2.55 1.60
N ILE A 18 -20.18 2.90 2.86
CA ILE A 18 -19.22 3.90 3.35
C ILE A 18 -17.78 3.45 3.05
N GLU A 19 -17.45 2.17 3.27
CA GLU A 19 -16.14 1.61 2.93
C GLU A 19 -15.82 1.76 1.43
N ARG A 20 -16.81 1.58 0.55
CA ARG A 20 -16.64 1.80 -0.90
C ARG A 20 -16.43 3.28 -1.23
N GLU A 21 -17.16 4.18 -0.57
CA GLU A 21 -16.98 5.62 -0.74
C GLU A 21 -15.59 6.07 -0.28
N ILE A 22 -15.10 5.55 0.86
CA ILE A 22 -13.74 5.80 1.36
C ILE A 22 -12.69 5.24 0.39
N ALA A 23 -12.92 4.04 -0.15
CA ALA A 23 -12.02 3.42 -1.12
C ALA A 23 -11.94 4.21 -2.44
N GLN A 24 -13.05 4.82 -2.89
CA GLN A 24 -13.10 5.63 -4.10
C GLN A 24 -12.76 7.11 -3.87
N GLY A 25 -12.81 7.56 -2.62
CA GLY A 25 -12.55 8.95 -2.25
C GLY A 25 -11.10 9.37 -2.39
N PRO A 26 -10.79 10.68 -2.30
CA PRO A 26 -9.45 11.20 -2.47
C PRO A 26 -8.46 10.60 -1.46
N CYS A 27 -7.30 10.13 -1.95
CA CYS A 27 -6.23 9.58 -1.10
C CYS A 27 -5.75 10.55 0.00
N ARG A 28 -5.83 11.86 -0.22
CA ARG A 28 -5.40 12.89 0.75
C ARG A 28 -6.28 12.94 2.00
N GLU A 29 -7.55 12.56 1.88
CA GLU A 29 -8.52 12.63 2.98
C GLU A 29 -8.72 11.25 3.62
N TYR A 30 -8.67 10.18 2.80
CA TYR A 30 -9.01 8.82 3.22
C TYR A 30 -7.82 7.86 3.24
N GLY A 31 -6.60 8.38 3.10
CA GLY A 31 -5.37 7.60 3.05
C GLY A 31 -5.08 7.01 1.67
N HIS A 32 -3.78 6.85 1.41
CA HIS A 32 -3.29 6.20 0.21
C HIS A 32 -3.56 4.69 0.28
N GLN A 33 -4.10 4.14 -0.81
CA GLN A 33 -4.19 2.70 -1.00
C GLN A 33 -2.98 2.22 -1.78
N TRP A 34 -1.90 1.93 -1.06
CA TRP A 34 -0.65 1.46 -1.64
C TRP A 34 -0.80 0.04 -2.22
N GLN A 35 -0.36 -0.14 -3.46
CA GLN A 35 -0.23 -1.44 -4.12
C GLN A 35 1.23 -1.64 -4.51
N SER A 36 1.78 -2.82 -4.20
CA SER A 36 3.13 -3.16 -4.62
C SER A 36 3.20 -3.25 -6.15
N HIS A 37 4.08 -2.45 -6.74
CA HIS A 37 4.29 -2.40 -8.19
C HIS A 37 5.57 -3.13 -8.61
N GLY A 38 6.39 -3.58 -7.65
CA GLY A 38 7.62 -4.33 -7.88
C GLY A 38 8.75 -3.86 -6.98
N GLY A 39 9.98 -4.21 -7.37
CA GLY A 39 11.19 -3.82 -6.66
C GLY A 39 12.06 -2.86 -7.47
N CYS A 40 12.49 -1.76 -6.87
CA CYS A 40 13.61 -0.95 -7.36
C CYS A 40 14.93 -1.68 -7.03
N ASN A 41 15.93 -1.64 -7.92
CA ASN A 41 17.24 -2.32 -7.76
C ASN A 41 17.25 -3.87 -7.84
N ALA A 42 16.19 -4.52 -8.35
CA ALA A 42 16.25 -5.94 -8.65
C ALA A 42 17.33 -6.21 -9.73
N GLY A 43 18.42 -6.88 -9.37
CA GLY A 43 19.53 -7.25 -10.28
C GLY A 43 20.92 -6.75 -9.89
N CYS A 44 21.08 -6.04 -8.76
CA CYS A 44 22.41 -5.62 -8.28
C CYS A 44 23.32 -6.79 -7.86
N SER A 45 22.73 -7.97 -7.58
CA SER A 45 23.42 -9.19 -7.17
C SER A 45 22.60 -10.44 -7.58
N GLU A 46 23.22 -11.63 -7.59
CA GLU A 46 22.53 -12.91 -7.90
C GLU A 46 21.35 -13.21 -6.96
N SER A 47 21.36 -12.66 -5.74
CA SER A 47 20.31 -12.86 -4.75
C SER A 47 19.21 -11.79 -4.78
N CYS A 48 19.38 -10.70 -5.54
CA CYS A 48 18.48 -9.54 -5.55
C CYS A 48 18.09 -9.00 -4.16
N GLY A 49 18.92 -9.24 -3.13
CA GLY A 49 18.61 -8.89 -1.74
C GLY A 49 18.53 -7.38 -1.45
N CYS A 50 18.94 -6.55 -2.42
CA CYS A 50 18.85 -5.10 -2.39
C CYS A 50 17.56 -4.54 -3.01
N SER A 51 16.66 -5.43 -3.45
CA SER A 51 15.41 -5.05 -4.09
C SER A 51 14.51 -4.32 -3.09
N VAL A 52 14.30 -3.04 -3.32
CA VAL A 52 13.45 -2.19 -2.49
C VAL A 52 12.02 -2.24 -3.02
N PRO A 53 11.00 -2.55 -2.21
CA PRO A 53 9.61 -2.53 -2.66
C PRO A 53 9.19 -1.11 -3.05
N VAL A 54 8.64 -0.99 -4.26
CA VAL A 54 8.01 0.23 -4.77
C VAL A 54 6.50 0.03 -4.73
N ASN A 55 5.81 0.95 -4.09
CA ASN A 55 4.36 0.94 -3.99
C ASN A 55 3.77 2.15 -4.71
N VAL A 56 2.70 1.90 -5.48
CA VAL A 56 1.93 2.93 -6.17
C VAL A 56 0.54 2.99 -5.56
N CYS A 57 0.08 4.20 -5.26
CA CYS A 57 -1.26 4.42 -4.76
C CYS A 57 -2.28 4.16 -5.87
N ALA A 58 -3.14 3.17 -5.69
CA ALA A 58 -4.18 2.83 -6.67
C ALA A 58 -5.20 3.96 -6.92
N LYS A 59 -5.30 4.93 -5.99
CA LYS A 59 -6.27 6.04 -6.08
C LYS A 59 -5.75 7.24 -6.86
N CYS A 60 -4.51 7.66 -6.63
CA CYS A 60 -3.92 8.86 -7.25
C CYS A 60 -2.76 8.58 -8.20
N GLY A 61 -2.26 7.34 -8.27
CA GLY A 61 -1.08 6.99 -9.05
C GLY A 61 0.23 7.50 -8.46
N ASP A 62 0.21 8.08 -7.26
CA ASP A 62 1.43 8.51 -6.57
C ASP A 62 2.31 7.29 -6.26
N CYS A 63 3.61 7.43 -6.36
CA CYS A 63 4.57 6.34 -6.22
C CYS A 63 5.50 6.68 -5.07
N ASP A 64 5.67 5.76 -4.13
CA ASP A 64 6.62 5.96 -3.03
C ASP A 64 8.08 5.87 -3.51
N TYR A 65 8.32 5.34 -4.73
CA TYR A 65 9.64 5.07 -5.33
C TYR A 65 10.60 4.27 -4.42
N GLY A 66 10.08 3.65 -3.36
CA GLY A 66 10.94 3.13 -2.29
C GLY A 66 11.72 4.22 -1.55
N ASP A 67 11.18 5.43 -1.39
CA ASP A 67 11.74 6.49 -0.54
C ASP A 67 11.12 6.41 0.86
N ASN A 68 11.38 5.28 1.51
CA ASN A 68 11.07 5.06 2.91
C ASN A 68 12.36 4.69 3.68
N GLU A 69 12.33 4.83 5.00
CA GLU A 69 13.53 4.61 5.83
C GLU A 69 14.08 3.19 5.70
N GLU A 70 13.21 2.20 5.51
CA GLU A 70 13.58 0.80 5.30
C GLU A 70 14.34 0.62 3.98
N ALA A 71 13.86 1.23 2.91
CA ALA A 71 14.51 1.22 1.62
C ALA A 71 15.89 1.88 1.63
N ASP A 72 16.04 2.98 2.36
CA ASP A 72 17.34 3.63 2.56
C ASP A 72 18.33 2.70 3.27
N GLN A 73 17.86 1.96 4.28
CA GLN A 73 18.69 0.98 4.97
C GLN A 73 19.08 -0.18 4.06
N VAL A 74 18.15 -0.70 3.25
CA VAL A 74 18.41 -1.77 2.27
C VAL A 74 19.43 -1.32 1.22
N ARG A 75 19.30 -0.09 0.70
CA ARG A 75 20.26 0.50 -0.26
C ARG A 75 21.65 0.63 0.35
N LYS A 76 21.76 1.21 1.55
CA LYS A 76 23.05 1.35 2.27
C LYS A 76 23.71 0.01 2.57
N HIS A 77 22.92 -0.99 2.97
CA HIS A 77 23.44 -2.32 3.25
C HIS A 77 23.94 -3.02 1.97
N CYS A 78 23.25 -2.84 0.85
CA CYS A 78 23.69 -3.33 -0.44
C CYS A 78 25.01 -2.69 -0.88
N GLU A 79 25.13 -1.36 -0.79
CA GLU A 79 26.35 -0.63 -1.14
C GLU A 79 27.54 -1.10 -0.29
N ALA A 80 27.34 -1.33 1.01
CA ALA A 80 28.39 -1.85 1.90
C ALA A 80 28.78 -3.31 1.64
N THR A 81 27.92 -4.10 1.00
CA THR A 81 28.15 -5.55 0.78
C THR A 81 28.71 -5.84 -0.61
N ASN A 82 28.35 -5.03 -1.61
CA ASN A 82 28.70 -5.26 -3.02
C ASN A 82 29.54 -4.13 -3.67
N GLY A 83 29.85 -3.04 -2.95
CA GLY A 83 30.73 -1.96 -3.41
C GLY A 83 32.18 -2.18 -3.00
#